data_AF-A0A0M4E6Q5-F1
#
_entry.id   AF-A0A0M4E6Q5-F1
#
_cell.length_a   1.000
_cell.length_b   1.000
_cell.length_c   1.000
_cell.angle_alpha   90.00
_cell.angle_beta   90.00
_cell.angle_gamma   90.00
#
_symmetry.space_group_name_H-M   'P 1'
#
loop_
_entity.id
_entity.type
_entity.pdbx_description
1 polymer ?
#
loop_
_entity_poly.entity_id
_entity_poly.type
_entity_poly.pdbx_seq_one_letter_code
_entity_poly.pdbx_strand_id
1 'polypeptide(L)'
;MLSDLVLFSAAEKAKTLVGKEKREKRKQQALAKAERVQKVTLACEGQTCKAHKMVLSACSPYFKALLEENPSKHPIIILKDVSYIHLQAILEFMYAGEVNVSQEQLPAFLKTADRLKVKGLAETPSSIKREG
;
A
#
# COMPACT_ATOMS: atom_id res chain seq x y z
N MET A 1 -37.37 43.59 -19.77
CA MET A 1 -35.91 43.84 -19.91
C MET A 1 -35.11 43.55 -18.63
N LEU A 2 -35.66 43.63 -17.41
CA LEU A 2 -34.92 43.28 -16.17
C LEU A 2 -35.31 41.92 -15.53
N SER A 3 -36.33 41.24 -16.03
CA SER A 3 -36.79 39.92 -15.53
C SER A 3 -35.91 38.75 -15.97
N ASP A 4 -35.29 38.83 -17.16
CA ASP A 4 -34.56 37.69 -17.76
C ASP A 4 -33.13 37.55 -17.20
N LEU A 5 -32.54 38.64 -16.68
CA LEU A 5 -31.18 38.64 -16.14
C LEU A 5 -31.08 37.86 -14.81
N VAL A 6 -32.14 37.88 -14.00
CA VAL A 6 -32.21 37.12 -12.74
C VAL A 6 -32.34 35.62 -13.02
N LEU A 7 -33.10 35.25 -14.05
CA LEU A 7 -33.35 33.86 -14.42
C LEU A 7 -32.08 33.17 -14.96
N PHE A 8 -31.27 33.89 -15.74
CA PHE A 8 -30.00 33.37 -16.26
C PHE A 8 -28.99 33.09 -15.13
N SER A 9 -28.86 34.00 -14.14
CA SER A 9 -27.98 33.81 -12.98
C SER A 9 -28.41 32.63 -12.09
N ALA A 10 -29.72 32.44 -11.89
CA ALA A 10 -30.24 31.31 -11.12
C ALA A 10 -29.94 29.97 -11.82
N ALA A 11 -30.10 29.90 -13.15
CA ALA A 11 -29.81 28.70 -13.93
C ALA A 11 -28.31 28.36 -13.96
N GLU A 12 -27.41 29.35 -14.04
CA GLU A 12 -25.96 29.13 -13.93
C GLU A 12 -25.55 28.67 -12.54
N LYS A 13 -26.10 29.27 -11.47
CA LYS A 13 -25.89 28.82 -10.09
C LYS A 13 -26.36 27.38 -9.88
N ALA A 14 -27.53 27.00 -10.40
CA ALA A 14 -28.05 25.64 -10.34
C ALA A 14 -27.16 24.63 -11.08
N LYS A 15 -26.67 24.96 -12.29
CA LYS A 15 -25.68 24.14 -13.02
C LYS A 15 -24.40 23.92 -12.21
N THR A 16 -23.97 24.95 -11.49
CA THR A 16 -22.76 24.92 -10.67
C THR A 16 -22.94 24.03 -9.42
N LEU A 17 -24.11 24.09 -8.78
CA LEU A 17 -24.48 23.27 -7.62
C LEU A 17 -24.57 21.77 -7.98
N VAL A 18 -25.24 21.44 -9.09
CA VAL A 18 -25.33 20.06 -9.60
C VAL A 18 -23.94 19.50 -9.94
N GLY A 19 -23.03 20.33 -10.47
CA GLY A 19 -21.64 19.94 -10.71
C GLY A 19 -20.85 19.62 -9.43
N LYS A 20 -21.08 20.40 -8.35
CA LYS A 20 -20.42 20.20 -7.06
C LYS A 20 -20.90 18.92 -6.36
N GLU A 21 -22.20 18.64 -6.35
CA GLU A 21 -22.76 17.40 -5.79
C GLU A 21 -22.28 16.16 -6.55
N LYS A 22 -22.17 16.24 -7.89
CA LYS A 22 -21.65 15.14 -8.70
C LYS A 22 -20.15 14.89 -8.46
N ARG A 23 -19.38 15.94 -8.19
CA ARG A 23 -17.94 15.83 -7.83
C ARG A 23 -17.78 15.23 -6.43
N GLU A 24 -18.62 15.62 -5.48
CA GLU A 24 -18.62 15.07 -4.11
C GLU A 24 -19.00 13.59 -4.11
N LYS A 25 -20.04 13.21 -4.87
CA LYS A 25 -20.45 11.81 -5.04
C LYS A 25 -19.35 10.95 -5.67
N ARG A 26 -18.60 11.47 -6.64
CA ARG A 26 -17.44 10.78 -7.24
C ARG A 26 -16.29 10.64 -6.25
N LYS A 27 -16.03 11.66 -5.42
CA LYS A 27 -15.01 11.63 -4.37
C LYS A 27 -15.37 10.62 -3.27
N GLN A 28 -16.63 10.59 -2.85
CA GLN A 28 -17.15 9.60 -1.89
C GLN A 28 -17.08 8.17 -2.45
N GLN A 29 -17.41 7.99 -3.73
CA GLN A 29 -17.27 6.69 -4.40
C GLN A 29 -15.81 6.27 -4.57
N ALA A 30 -14.89 7.20 -4.86
CA ALA A 30 -13.46 6.90 -4.94
C ALA A 30 -12.89 6.53 -3.57
N LEU A 31 -13.30 7.23 -2.50
CA LEU A 31 -12.92 6.92 -1.12
C LEU A 31 -13.46 5.54 -0.71
N ALA A 32 -14.73 5.25 -0.98
CA ALA A 32 -15.32 3.94 -0.75
C ALA A 32 -14.64 2.84 -1.59
N LYS A 33 -14.15 3.14 -2.80
CA LYS A 33 -13.40 2.19 -3.63
C LYS A 33 -11.97 1.96 -3.11
N ALA A 34 -11.33 2.99 -2.55
CA ALA A 34 -10.06 2.87 -1.82
C ALA A 34 -10.21 2.11 -0.49
N GLU A 35 -11.41 2.07 0.09
CA GLU A 35 -11.73 1.20 1.22
C GLU A 35 -11.93 -0.27 0.81
N ARG A 36 -12.24 -0.55 -0.46
CA ARG A 36 -12.39 -1.92 -0.99
C ARG A 36 -11.08 -2.61 -1.35
N VAL A 37 -9.95 -1.92 -1.21
CA VAL A 37 -8.62 -2.54 -1.39
C VAL A 37 -8.40 -3.45 -0.19
N GLN A 38 -8.13 -4.74 -0.39
CA GLN A 38 -7.92 -5.68 0.71
C GLN A 38 -6.74 -5.23 1.58
N LYS A 39 -7.05 -4.75 2.80
CA LYS A 39 -6.09 -4.24 3.76
C LYS A 39 -5.59 -5.36 4.67
N VAL A 40 -4.30 -5.32 4.94
CA VAL A 40 -3.59 -6.20 5.86
C VAL A 40 -2.99 -5.34 6.96
N THR A 41 -3.10 -5.77 8.21
CA THR A 41 -2.37 -5.13 9.31
C THR A 41 -1.12 -5.94 9.59
N LEU A 42 0.05 -5.31 9.52
CA LEU A 42 1.30 -5.91 9.96
C LEU A 42 1.62 -5.37 11.35
N ALA A 43 1.93 -6.25 12.29
CA ALA A 43 2.27 -5.89 13.66
C ALA A 43 3.70 -6.36 13.99
N CYS A 44 4.54 -5.47 14.51
CA CYS A 44 5.89 -5.78 14.98
C CYS A 44 6.33 -4.75 16.02
N GLU A 45 7.17 -5.16 16.98
CA GLU A 45 7.69 -4.29 18.06
C GLU A 45 6.60 -3.47 18.79
N GLY A 46 5.43 -4.07 19.02
CA GLY A 46 4.29 -3.39 19.67
C GLY A 46 3.60 -2.32 18.80
N GLN A 47 4.06 -2.11 17.57
CA GLN A 47 3.52 -1.16 16.61
C GLN A 47 2.78 -1.88 15.47
N THR A 48 1.95 -1.13 14.74
CA THR A 48 1.20 -1.66 13.60
C THR A 48 1.26 -0.72 12.40
N CYS A 49 1.27 -1.30 11.21
CA CYS A 49 1.11 -0.56 9.96
C CYS A 49 0.12 -1.27 9.04
N LYS A 50 -0.55 -0.50 8.18
CA LYS A 50 -1.53 -1.01 7.21
C LYS A 50 -0.88 -1.08 5.83
N ALA A 51 -1.08 -2.19 5.15
CA ALA A 51 -0.61 -2.41 3.79
C ALA A 51 -1.68 -3.06 2.92
N HIS A 52 -1.46 -3.10 1.61
CA HIS A 52 -2.37 -3.72 0.66
C HIS A 52 -1.97 -5.17 0.36
N LYS A 53 -2.91 -6.11 0.48
CA LYS A 53 -2.69 -7.54 0.21
C LYS A 53 -2.06 -7.79 -1.16
N MET A 54 -2.53 -7.08 -2.17
CA MET A 54 -2.02 -7.19 -3.55
C MET A 54 -0.54 -6.80 -3.65
N VAL A 55 -0.13 -5.70 -3.02
CA VAL A 55 1.27 -5.23 -3.06
C VAL A 55 2.17 -6.21 -2.31
N LEU A 56 1.78 -6.60 -1.10
CA LEU A 56 2.52 -7.59 -0.32
C LEU A 56 2.70 -8.91 -1.10
N SER A 57 1.64 -9.40 -1.73
CA SER A 57 1.67 -10.66 -2.50
C SER A 57 2.49 -10.55 -3.79
N ALA A 58 2.47 -9.38 -4.45
CA ALA A 58 3.25 -9.15 -5.66
C ALA A 58 4.75 -9.09 -5.36
N CYS A 59 5.13 -8.44 -4.26
CA CYS A 59 6.52 -8.17 -3.90
C CYS A 59 7.15 -9.27 -3.02
N SER A 60 6.38 -10.17 -2.41
CA SER A 60 6.90 -11.20 -1.50
C SER A 60 6.14 -12.53 -1.66
N PRO A 61 6.79 -13.62 -2.12
CA PRO A 61 6.23 -14.97 -2.04
C PRO A 61 5.84 -15.40 -0.62
N TYR A 62 6.55 -14.93 0.42
CA TYR A 62 6.20 -15.22 1.81
C TYR A 62 4.82 -14.64 2.17
N PHE A 63 4.60 -13.35 1.90
CA PHE A 63 3.29 -12.75 2.17
C PHE A 63 2.21 -13.29 1.24
N LYS A 64 2.53 -13.62 -0.02
CA LYS A 64 1.58 -14.25 -0.94
C LYS A 64 1.03 -15.55 -0.35
N ALA A 65 1.91 -16.49 0.02
CA ALA A 65 1.49 -17.78 0.59
C ALA A 65 0.65 -17.58 1.86
N LEU A 66 1.14 -16.75 2.78
CA LEU A 66 0.47 -16.49 4.06
C LEU A 66 -0.94 -15.89 3.90
N LEU A 67 -1.12 -15.01 2.92
CA LEU A 67 -2.38 -14.34 2.64
C LEU A 67 -3.33 -15.18 1.78
N GLU A 68 -2.83 -16.12 0.99
CA GLU A 68 -3.63 -17.12 0.26
C GLU A 68 -4.26 -18.14 1.22
N GLU A 69 -3.51 -18.57 2.23
CA GLU A 69 -3.97 -19.48 3.28
C GLU A 69 -4.92 -18.82 4.30
N ASN A 70 -4.97 -17.48 4.35
CA ASN A 70 -5.85 -16.73 5.23
C ASN A 70 -7.00 -16.04 4.45
N PRO A 71 -8.22 -16.64 4.40
CA PRO A 71 -9.38 -16.06 3.72
C PRO A 71 -10.01 -14.87 4.47
N SER A 72 -9.42 -14.42 5.59
CA SER A 72 -9.91 -13.29 6.37
C SER A 72 -10.00 -12.01 5.52
N LYS A 73 -11.04 -11.20 5.78
CA LYS A 73 -11.22 -9.88 5.13
C LYS A 73 -10.14 -8.87 5.55
N HIS A 74 -9.61 -9.01 6.77
CA HIS A 74 -8.62 -8.11 7.36
C HIS A 74 -7.60 -8.91 8.17
N PRO A 75 -6.68 -9.63 7.52
CA PRO A 75 -5.69 -10.42 8.23
C PRO A 75 -4.74 -9.49 9.02
N ILE A 76 -4.42 -9.92 10.23
CA ILE A 76 -3.40 -9.31 11.08
C ILE A 76 -2.22 -10.28 11.11
N ILE A 77 -1.07 -9.86 10.60
CA ILE A 77 0.16 -10.66 10.56
C ILE A 77 1.11 -10.11 11.61
N ILE A 78 1.50 -10.96 12.56
CA ILE A 78 2.45 -10.62 13.61
C ILE A 78 3.85 -11.07 13.15
N LEU A 79 4.74 -10.11 12.98
CA LEU A 79 6.12 -10.34 12.52
C LEU A 79 7.05 -10.31 13.72
N LYS A 80 7.46 -11.49 14.17
CA LYS A 80 8.42 -11.65 15.26
C LYS A 80 9.83 -11.30 14.79
N ASP A 81 10.60 -10.65 15.67
CA ASP A 81 12.01 -10.30 15.45
C ASP A 81 12.23 -9.42 14.20
N VAL A 82 11.21 -8.67 13.78
CA VAL A 82 11.29 -7.69 12.69
C VAL A 82 11.25 -6.31 13.31
N SER A 83 12.24 -5.48 12.99
CA SER A 83 12.23 -4.10 13.45
C SER A 83 11.20 -3.27 12.70
N TYR A 84 10.47 -2.42 13.42
CA TYR A 84 9.45 -1.56 12.83
C TYR A 84 10.04 -0.61 11.79
N ILE A 85 11.25 -0.08 12.04
CA ILE A 85 11.92 0.82 11.09
C ILE A 85 12.27 0.10 9.77
N HIS A 86 12.70 -1.16 9.84
CA HIS A 86 13.01 -1.95 8.63
C HIS A 86 11.75 -2.38 7.92
N LEU A 87 10.66 -2.69 8.66
CA LEU A 87 9.38 -2.98 8.04
C LEU A 87 8.83 -1.77 7.27
N GLN A 88 8.92 -0.57 7.83
CA GLN A 88 8.52 0.65 7.13
C GLN A 88 9.33 0.87 5.86
N ALA A 89 10.66 0.74 5.94
CA ALA A 89 11.55 0.87 4.78
C ALA A 89 11.25 -0.19 3.70
N ILE A 90 10.93 -1.43 4.11
CA ILE A 90 10.53 -2.49 3.17
C ILE A 90 9.22 -2.13 2.47
N LEU A 91 8.23 -1.63 3.21
CA LEU A 91 6.96 -1.21 2.61
C LEU A 91 7.18 -0.05 1.64
N GLU A 92 7.98 0.95 2.02
CA GLU A 92 8.36 2.05 1.13
C GLU A 92 8.98 1.53 -0.17
N PHE A 93 9.97 0.63 -0.09
CA PHE A 93 10.54 -0.03 -1.26
C PHE A 93 9.49 -0.76 -2.11
N MET A 94 8.54 -1.48 -1.48
CA MET A 94 7.48 -2.17 -2.22
C MET A 94 6.55 -1.23 -2.99
N TYR A 95 6.33 -0.01 -2.48
CA TYR A 95 5.46 0.99 -3.11
C TYR A 95 6.18 1.88 -4.12
N ALA A 96 7.43 2.26 -3.83
CA ALA A 96 8.20 3.23 -4.62
C ALA A 96 9.20 2.57 -5.58
N GLY A 97 9.58 1.32 -5.33
CA GLY A 97 10.65 0.61 -6.07
C GLY A 97 12.06 0.90 -5.55
N GLU A 98 12.21 1.88 -4.65
CA GLU A 98 13.46 2.29 -4.03
C GLU A 98 13.23 2.72 -2.57
N VAL A 99 14.29 2.74 -1.77
CA VAL A 99 14.26 3.23 -0.39
C VAL A 99 15.64 3.71 0.02
N ASN A 100 15.70 4.72 0.88
CA ASN A 100 16.96 5.20 1.45
C ASN A 100 17.17 4.61 2.85
N VAL A 101 18.29 3.91 3.05
CA VAL A 101 18.68 3.29 4.32
C VAL A 101 20.12 3.67 4.62
N SER A 102 20.43 4.00 5.88
CA SER A 102 21.81 4.32 6.26
C SER A 102 22.72 3.10 6.14
N GLN A 103 24.00 3.33 5.86
CA GLN A 103 24.99 2.26 5.68
C GLN A 103 25.07 1.32 6.91
N GLU A 104 24.92 1.87 8.11
CA GLU A 104 24.89 1.13 9.37
C GLU A 104 23.68 0.20 9.48
N GLN A 105 22.52 0.61 8.95
CA GLN A 105 21.27 -0.14 9.02
C GLN A 105 21.09 -1.13 7.86
N LEU A 106 21.84 -0.94 6.76
CA LEU A 106 21.70 -1.71 5.54
C LEU A 106 21.79 -3.24 5.76
N PRO A 107 22.75 -3.80 6.53
CA PRO A 107 22.83 -5.24 6.75
C PRO A 107 21.58 -5.80 7.45
N ALA A 108 21.07 -5.09 8.46
CA ALA A 108 19.88 -5.51 9.21
C ALA A 108 18.59 -5.38 8.37
N PHE A 109 18.50 -4.32 7.56
CA PHE A 109 17.44 -4.14 6.58
C PHE A 109 17.39 -5.29 5.57
N LEU A 110 18.52 -5.62 4.94
CA LEU A 110 18.61 -6.72 3.97
C LEU A 110 18.30 -8.09 4.60
N LYS A 111 18.75 -8.34 5.83
CA LYS A 111 18.38 -9.55 6.58
C LYS A 111 16.87 -9.64 6.80
N THR A 112 16.22 -8.52 7.10
CA THR A 112 14.76 -8.46 7.23
C THR A 112 14.07 -8.70 5.90
N ALA A 113 14.58 -8.09 4.82
CA ALA A 113 14.05 -8.28 3.47
C ALA A 113 14.17 -9.73 3.00
N ASP A 114 15.28 -10.42 3.30
CA ASP A 114 15.44 -11.85 3.00
C ASP A 114 14.47 -12.72 3.80
N ARG A 115 14.30 -12.46 5.10
CA ARG A 115 13.32 -13.19 5.93
C ARG A 115 11.89 -13.05 5.42
N LEU A 116 11.52 -11.85 4.98
CA LEU A 116 10.23 -11.57 4.37
C LEU A 116 10.20 -11.91 2.88
N LYS A 117 11.27 -12.49 2.33
CA LYS A 117 11.43 -12.91 0.93
C LYS A 117 11.02 -11.81 -0.05
N VAL A 118 11.46 -10.57 0.19
CA VAL A 118 11.12 -9.43 -0.66
C VAL A 118 11.89 -9.51 -1.98
N LYS A 119 11.17 -9.60 -3.10
CA LYS A 119 11.77 -9.65 -4.44
C LYS A 119 12.61 -8.40 -4.70
N GLY A 120 13.78 -8.58 -5.32
CA GLY A 120 14.72 -7.49 -5.60
C GLY A 120 15.62 -7.08 -4.42
N LEU A 121 15.32 -7.54 -3.20
CA LEU A 121 16.15 -7.29 -2.01
C LEU A 121 16.64 -8.59 -1.34
N ALA A 122 15.87 -9.66 -1.42
CA ALA A 122 16.25 -10.98 -0.94
C ALA A 122 17.17 -11.67 -1.96
N GLU A 123 18.28 -12.24 -1.48
CA GLU A 123 19.16 -13.04 -2.32
C GLU A 123 18.39 -14.25 -2.84
N THR A 124 18.37 -14.41 -4.17
CA THR A 124 18.09 -15.73 -4.75
C THR A 124 19.35 -16.56 -4.52
N PRO A 125 19.27 -17.80 -4.00
CA PRO A 125 20.46 -18.64 -3.90
C PRO A 125 21.04 -18.76 -5.30
N SER A 126 22.14 -18.04 -5.53
CA SER A 126 22.89 -18.09 -6.76
C SER A 126 23.30 -19.53 -6.94
N SER A 127 22.82 -20.15 -8.01
CA SER A 127 23.28 -21.46 -8.42
C SER A 127 24.79 -21.34 -8.59
N ILE A 128 25.55 -21.86 -7.63
CA ILE A 128 27.00 -21.97 -7.69
C ILE A 128 27.30 -22.77 -8.96
N LYS A 129 27.76 -22.08 -10.02
CA LYS A 129 28.45 -22.76 -11.12
C LYS A 129 29.69 -23.40 -10.50
N ARG A 130 29.63 -24.70 -10.28
CA ARG A 130 30.84 -25.52 -10.12
C ARG A 130 31.47 -25.57 -11.50
N GLU A 131 32.42 -24.68 -11.74
CA GLU A 131 33.41 -24.91 -12.79
C GLU A 131 34.31 -26.06 -12.30
N GLY A 132 34.33 -27.12 -13.10
CA GLY A 132 35.29 -28.20 -13.09
C GLY A 132 35.81 -28.37 -14.51
#